data_AF-A0A258K734-F1
#
_entry.id   AF-A0A258K734-F1
#
_cell.length_a   1.000
_cell.length_b   1.000
_cell.length_c   1.000
_cell.angle_alpha   90.00
_cell.angle_beta   90.00
_cell.angle_gamma   90.00
#
_symmetry.space_group_name_H-M   'P 1'
#
loop_
_entity.id
_entity.type
_entity.pdbx_description
1 polymer ?
#
loop_
_entity_poly.entity_id
_entity_poly.type
_entity_poly.pdbx_seq_one_letter_code
_entity_poly.pdbx_strand_id
1 'polypeptide(L)' 'MTPHFITALLSSRIVLVLMRVLLTFVFWGAGLDKLINFPATVAEMAHFGLNPPAAFGALAVFTLLASSLLIIV' A
#
# COMPACT_ATOMS: atom_id res chain seq x y z
N MET A 1 -13.39 -4.34 -32.46
CA MET A 1 -13.14 -5.74 -32.05
C MET A 1 -11.94 -5.74 -31.11
N THR A 2 -12.13 -5.99 -29.81
CA THR A 2 -10.99 -6.22 -28.91
C THR A 2 -10.37 -7.59 -29.24
N PRO A 3 -9.03 -7.68 -29.38
CA PRO A 3 -8.35 -8.95 -29.60
C PRO A 3 -8.72 -9.98 -28.52
N HIS A 4 -8.96 -11.23 -28.95
CA HIS A 4 -9.48 -12.28 -28.08
C HIS A 4 -8.60 -12.55 -26.84
N PHE A 5 -7.28 -12.33 -26.96
CA PHE A 5 -6.33 -12.46 -25.85
C PHE A 5 -6.53 -11.38 -24.78
N ILE A 6 -6.84 -10.14 -25.17
CA ILE A 6 -7.07 -9.03 -24.23
C ILE A 6 -8.34 -9.32 -23.42
N THR A 7 -9.38 -9.80 -24.10
CA THR A 7 -10.63 -10.19 -23.45
C THR A 7 -10.40 -11.34 -22.46
N ALA A 8 -9.62 -12.36 -22.83
CA ALA A 8 -9.27 -13.46 -21.92
C ALA A 8 -8.47 -12.99 -20.70
N LEU A 9 -7.52 -12.06 -20.90
CA LEU A 9 -6.69 -11.50 -19.84
C LEU A 9 -7.52 -10.67 -18.85
N LEU A 10 -8.37 -9.77 -19.35
CA LEU A 10 -9.24 -8.90 -18.54
C LEU A 10 -10.35 -9.67 -17.82
N SER A 11 -10.74 -10.84 -18.34
CA SER A 11 -11.75 -11.71 -17.72
C SER A 11 -11.18 -12.58 -16.59
N SER A 12 -9.84 -12.68 -16.48
CA SER A 12 -9.20 -13.52 -15.48
C SER A 12 -9.16 -12.84 -14.12
N ARG A 13 -9.88 -13.42 -13.15
CA ARG A 13 -9.87 -12.96 -11.75
C ARG A 13 -8.46 -12.89 -11.16
N ILE A 14 -7.60 -13.85 -11.50
CA ILE A 14 -6.20 -13.88 -11.01
C ILE A 14 -5.43 -12.67 -11.53
N VAL A 15 -5.59 -12.34 -12.82
CA VAL A 15 -4.91 -11.19 -13.42
C VAL A 15 -5.39 -9.90 -12.78
N LEU A 16 -6.70 -9.77 -12.55
CA LEU A 16 -7.26 -8.59 -11.89
C LEU A 16 -6.71 -8.39 -10.48
N VAL A 17 -6.59 -9.45 -9.68
CA VAL A 17 -6.00 -9.38 -8.34
C VAL A 17 -4.52 -9.04 -8.41
N LEU A 18 -3.76 -9.69 -9.30
CA LEU A 18 -2.33 -9.43 -9.48
C LEU A 18 -2.09 -7.97 -9.89
N MET A 19 -2.91 -7.41 -10.78
CA MET A 19 -2.82 -6.00 -11.16
C MET A 19 -3.10 -5.08 -9.95
N ARG A 20 -4.09 -5.36 -9.10
CA ARG A 20 -4.35 -4.57 -7.89
C ARG A 20 -3.19 -4.62 -6.90
N VAL A 21 -2.56 -5.79 -6.73
CA VAL A 21 -1.37 -5.95 -5.88
C VAL A 21 -0.19 -5.14 -6.41
N LEU A 22 0.05 -5.17 -7.73
CA LEU A 22 1.11 -4.40 -8.38
C LEU A 22 0.83 -2.89 -8.34
N LEU A 23 -0.41 -2.48 -8.63
CA LEU A 23 -0.82 -1.07 -8.60
C LEU A 23 -0.69 -0.46 -7.20
N THR A 24 -0.92 -1.25 -6.15
CA THR A 24 -0.81 -0.79 -4.76
C THR A 24 0.58 -1.00 -4.15
N PHE A 25 1.56 -1.50 -4.92
CA PHE A 25 2.92 -1.83 -4.44
C PHE A 25 3.59 -0.70 -3.68
N VAL A 26 3.50 0.54 -4.21
CA VAL A 26 4.11 1.71 -3.57
C VAL A 26 3.57 1.96 -2.16
N PHE A 27 2.29 1.65 -1.91
CA PHE A 27 1.64 1.88 -0.63
C PHE A 27 1.98 0.79 0.37
N TRP A 28 1.77 -0.49 0.03
CA TRP A 28 2.05 -1.56 0.97
C TRP A 28 3.56 -1.74 1.19
N GLY A 29 4.39 -1.50 0.17
CA GLY A 29 5.84 -1.49 0.30
C GLY A 29 6.34 -0.41 1.28
N ALA A 30 5.87 0.83 1.13
CA ALA A 30 6.19 1.91 2.06
C ALA A 30 5.62 1.65 3.47
N GLY A 31 4.41 1.08 3.56
CA GLY A 31 3.80 0.69 4.82
C GLY A 31 4.61 -0.37 5.57
N LEU A 32 5.13 -1.38 4.87
CA LEU A 32 5.99 -2.41 5.44
C LEU A 32 7.34 -1.85 5.88
N ASP A 33 7.97 -0.99 5.09
CA ASP A 33 9.23 -0.31 5.49
C ASP A 33 9.03 0.48 6.80
N LYS A 34 7.97 1.29 6.87
CA LYS A 34 7.62 2.05 8.07
C LYS A 34 7.28 1.16 9.27
N LEU A 35 6.67 -0.01 9.04
CA LEU A 35 6.36 -0.97 10.09
C LEU A 35 7.63 -1.67 10.64
N ILE A 36 8.52 -2.11 9.74
CA ILE A 36 9.76 -2.82 10.10
C ILE A 36 10.75 -1.87 10.76
N ASN A 37 10.89 -0.64 10.23
CA ASN A 37 11.76 0.39 10.77
C ASN A 37 10.94 1.51 11.42
N PHE A 38 10.11 1.13 12.39
CA PHE A 38 9.25 2.08 13.09
C PHE A 38 10.01 3.21 13.80
N PRO A 39 11.22 3.00 14.40
CA PRO A 39 11.99 4.09 14.98
C PRO A 39 12.35 5.19 13.97
N ALA A 40 12.71 4.83 12.74
CA ALA A 40 12.94 5.81 11.68
C ALA A 40 11.66 6.56 11.31
N THR A 41 10.52 5.86 11.27
CA THR A 41 9.20 6.49 11.06
C THR A 41 8.89 7.51 12.15
N VAL A 42 9.12 7.18 13.43
CA VAL A 42 8.93 8.11 14.56
C VAL A 42 9.83 9.34 14.41
N ALA A 43 11.09 9.15 14.01
CA ALA A 43 12.03 10.25 13.77
C ALA A 43 11.59 11.15 12.61
N GLU A 44 11.08 10.58 11.52
CA GLU A 44 10.49 11.32 10.40
C GLU A 44 9.28 12.14 10.85
N MET A 45 8.34 11.54 11.59
CA MET A 45 7.17 12.26 12.11
C MET A 45 7.59 13.41 13.03
N ALA A 46 8.60 13.18 13.90
CA ALA A 46 9.15 14.20 14.78
C ALA A 46 9.85 15.33 14.02
N HIS A 47 10.60 14.99 12.95
CA HIS A 47 11.26 15.95 12.08
C HIS A 47 10.25 16.91 11.42
N PHE A 48 9.07 16.40 11.05
CA PHE A 48 7.97 17.21 10.51
C PHE A 48 7.07 17.85 11.59
N GLY A 49 7.41 17.72 12.88
CA GLY A 49 6.68 18.36 13.98
C GLY A 49 5.33 17.72 14.33
N LEU A 50 5.07 16.49 13.86
CA LEU A 50 3.83 15.76 14.15
C LEU A 50 3.88 15.19 15.57
N ASN A 51 3.03 15.71 16.48
CA ASN A 51 3.00 15.32 17.89
C ASN A 51 1.65 14.70 18.29
N PRO A 52 1.60 13.47 18.85
CA PRO A 52 2.74 12.63 19.22
C PRO A 52 3.30 11.82 18.02
N PRO A 53 4.62 11.79 17.79
CA PRO A 53 5.21 11.22 16.55
C PRO A 53 4.87 9.75 16.31
N ALA A 54 4.87 8.95 17.38
CA ALA A 54 4.53 7.53 17.31
C ALA A 54 3.07 7.28 16.90
N ALA A 55 2.12 8.12 17.34
CA ALA A 55 0.72 7.94 16.95
C ALA A 55 0.53 8.26 15.46
N PHE A 56 1.13 9.34 14.96
CA PHE A 56 1.09 9.67 13.54
C PHE A 56 1.79 8.61 12.69
N GLY A 57 2.93 8.08 13.14
CA GLY A 57 3.61 6.98 12.47
C GLY A 57 2.74 5.73 12.39
N ALA A 58 2.07 5.36 13.49
CA ALA A 58 1.18 4.19 13.53
C ALA A 58 -0.04 4.38 12.61
N LEU A 59 -0.63 5.58 12.60
CA LEU A 59 -1.72 5.93 11.69
C LEU A 59 -1.28 5.87 10.23
N ALA A 60 -0.08 6.38 9.89
CA ALA A 60 0.45 6.31 8.54
C ALA A 60 0.65 4.87 8.07
N VAL A 61 1.25 4.01 8.90
CA VAL A 61 1.40 2.57 8.63
C VAL A 61 0.03 1.93 8.41
N PHE A 62 -0.92 2.19 9.31
CA PHE A 62 -2.28 1.66 9.20
C PHE A 62 -2.94 2.11 7.90
N THR A 63 -2.90 3.40 7.56
CA THR A 63 -3.50 3.93 6.33
C THR A 63 -2.89 3.28 5.09
N LEU A 64 -1.56 3.15 5.02
CA LEU A 64 -0.87 2.54 3.88
C LEU A 64 -1.25 1.06 3.69
N LEU A 65 -1.24 0.28 4.76
CA LEU A 65 -1.52 -1.15 4.69
C LEU A 65 -3.01 -1.46 4.54
N ALA A 66 -3.87 -0.78 5.29
CA ALA A 66 -5.32 -0.98 5.23
C ALA A 66 -5.88 -0.55 3.87
N SER A 67 -5.47 0.61 3.34
CA SER A 67 -5.95 1.04 2.01
C SER A 67 -5.52 0.09 0.90
N SER A 68 -4.27 -0.38 0.93
CA SER A 68 -3.77 -1.38 -0.02
C SER A 68 -4.59 -2.66 0.04
N LEU A 69 -4.83 -3.18 1.25
CA LEU A 69 -5.62 -4.39 1.44
C LEU A 69 -7.05 -4.22 0.91
N LEU A 70 -7.71 -3.09 1.23
CA LEU A 70 -9.07 -2.78 0.76
C LEU A 70 -9.20 -2.75 -0.77
N ILE A 71 -8.15 -2.32 -1.48
CA ILE A 71 -8.14 -2.28 -2.95
C ILE A 71 -7.90 -3.68 -3.55
N ILE A 72 -7.08 -4.49 -2.90
CA ILE A 72 -6.72 -5.83 -3.38
C ILE A 72 -7.92 -6.77 -3.32
N VAL A 73 -8.70 -6.72 -2.23
CA VAL A 73 -9.83 -7.65 -1.95
C VAL A 73 -11.09 -7.39 -2.77
#